data_AF-A0A7C1CIK0-F1
#
_entry.id   AF-A0A7C1CIK0-F1
#
_cell.length_a   1.000
_cell.length_b   1.000
_cell.length_c   1.000
_cell.angle_alpha   90.00
_cell.angle_beta   90.00
_cell.angle_gamma   90.00
#
_symmetry.space_group_name_H-M   'P 1'
#
loop_
_entity.id
_entity.type
_entity.pdbx_description
1 polymer ?
#
loop_
_entity_poly.entity_id
_entity_poly.type
_entity_poly.pdbx_seq_one_letter_code
_entity_poly.pdbx_strand_id
1 'polypeptide(L)' 'MIEKIPFMHRQRMYNIIIEDDISFVALHHILDQLIDMDAFRGGINPAELHTVPFEDVCYTVGVDGIDVIVVIR' A
#
# COMPACT_ATOMS: atom_id res chain seq x y z
N MET A 1 -9.65 -4.94 -13.60
CA MET A 1 -8.39 -5.34 -14.27
C MET A 1 -7.30 -5.00 -13.27
N ILE A 2 -6.40 -5.92 -12.93
CA ILE A 2 -5.33 -5.60 -11.96
C ILE A 2 -4.37 -4.62 -12.65
N GLU A 3 -4.29 -3.40 -12.14
CA GLU A 3 -3.35 -2.40 -12.63
C GLU A 3 -2.11 -2.37 -11.74
N LYS A 4 -0.93 -2.28 -12.37
CA LYS A 4 0.35 -2.06 -11.68
C LYS A 4 0.84 -0.66 -12.02
N ILE A 5 0.77 0.25 -11.06
CA ILE A 5 1.05 1.67 -11.23
C ILE A 5 2.34 2.01 -10.50
N PRO A 6 3.41 2.45 -11.19
CA PRO A 6 4.60 2.96 -10.53
C PRO A 6 4.27 4.30 -9.84
N PHE A 7 4.58 4.40 -8.56
CA PHE A 7 4.25 5.56 -7.74
C PHE A 7 5.45 6.03 -6.92
N MET A 8 5.74 7.33 -6.97
CA MET A 8 6.85 7.92 -6.22
C MET A 8 6.34 8.53 -4.92
N HIS A 9 6.85 8.07 -3.78
CA HIS A 9 6.51 8.61 -2.45
C HIS A 9 7.75 8.73 -1.57
N ARG A 10 7.96 9.90 -0.96
CA ARG A 10 9.15 10.22 -0.14
C ARG A 10 10.48 9.77 -0.79
N GLN A 11 10.66 10.05 -2.09
CA GLN A 11 11.84 9.69 -2.89
C GLN A 11 12.09 8.18 -3.07
N ARG A 12 11.10 7.34 -2.79
CA ARG A 12 11.13 5.90 -3.08
C ARG A 12 10.04 5.56 -4.10
N MET A 13 10.37 4.66 -5.02
CA MET A 13 9.42 4.13 -5.99
C MET A 13 8.76 2.88 -5.42
N TYR A 14 7.43 2.85 -5.47
CA TYR A 14 6.59 1.71 -5.12
C TYR A 14 5.82 1.28 -6.35
N ASN A 15 5.47 0.01 -6.43
CA ASN A 15 4.53 -0.46 -7.43
C ASN A 15 3.19 -0.76 -6.76
N ILE A 16 2.20 0.08 -7.05
CA ILE A 16 0.87 -0.04 -6.49
C ILE A 16 0.08 -1.01 -7.36
N ILE A 17 -0.44 -2.05 -6.73
CA ILE A 17 -1.28 -3.07 -7.36
C ILE A 17 -2.68 -2.91 -6.77
N ILE A 18 -3.66 -2.58 -7.60
CA ILE A 18 -5.02 -2.33 -7.13
C ILE A 18 -6.05 -2.85 -8.14
N GLU A 19 -7.21 -3.28 -7.63
CA GLU A 19 -8.34 -3.73 -8.45
C GLU A 19 -9.38 -2.62 -8.68
N ASP A 20 -9.53 -1.71 -7.71
CA ASP A 20 -10.49 -0.61 -7.68
C ASP A 20 -9.79 0.77 -7.76
N ASP A 21 -10.54 1.83 -8.05
CA ASP A 21 -10.01 3.19 -8.02
C ASP A 21 -9.61 3.61 -6.60
N ILE A 22 -8.46 4.29 -6.47
CA ILE A 22 -8.02 4.91 -5.22
C ILE A 22 -7.63 6.37 -5.46
N SER A 23 -8.01 7.23 -4.52
CA SER A 23 -7.56 8.61 -4.56
C SER A 23 -6.07 8.71 -4.22
N PHE A 24 -5.36 9.64 -4.86
CA PHE A 24 -3.95 9.89 -4.54
C PHE A 24 -3.74 10.26 -3.06
N VAL A 25 -4.71 10.94 -2.44
CA VAL A 25 -4.66 11.32 -1.02
C VAL A 25 -4.69 10.08 -0.13
N ALA A 26 -5.61 9.15 -0.39
CA ALA A 26 -5.68 7.88 0.33
C ALA A 26 -4.41 7.06 0.14
N LEU A 27 -3.88 6.99 -1.09
CA LEU A 27 -2.65 6.28 -1.39
C LEU A 27 -1.43 6.86 -0.64
N HIS A 28 -1.27 8.19 -0.62
CA HIS A 28 -0.21 8.83 0.16
C HIS A 28 -0.34 8.52 1.66
N HIS A 29 -1.56 8.58 2.19
CA HIS A 29 -1.82 8.24 3.59
C HIS A 29 -1.45 6.78 3.90
N ILE A 30 -1.85 5.84 3.04
CA ILE A 30 -1.51 4.42 3.18
C ILE A 30 0.01 4.23 3.21
N LEU A 31 0.74 4.82 2.26
CA LEU A 31 2.19 4.67 2.19
C LEU A 31 2.88 5.30 3.41
N ASP A 32 2.39 6.42 3.92
CA ASP A 32 2.89 7.02 5.16
C ASP A 32 2.69 6.06 6.36
N GLN A 33 1.50 5.48 6.50
CA GLN A 33 1.20 4.52 7.56
C GLN A 33 2.07 3.27 7.48
N LEU A 34 2.27 2.71 6.28
CA LEU A 34 3.14 1.55 6.07
C LEU A 34 4.60 1.86 6.40
N ILE A 35 5.09 3.06 6.08
CA ILE A 35 6.44 3.50 6.45
C ILE A 35 6.57 3.62 7.97
N ASP A 36 5.57 4.20 8.64
CA ASP A 36 5.57 4.38 10.09
C ASP A 36 5.48 3.04 10.84
N MET A 37 4.85 2.03 10.24
CA MET A 37 4.81 0.64 10.73
C MET A 37 6.08 -0.15 10.41
N ASP A 38 7.05 0.43 9.69
CA ASP A 38 8.27 -0.24 9.22
C ASP A 38 7.95 -1.46 8.32
N ALA A 39 6.80 -1.46 7.65
CA ALA A 39 6.26 -2.58 6.85
C ALA A 39 7.16 -2.99 5.67
N PHE A 40 8.07 -2.11 5.25
CA PHE A 40 9.01 -2.36 4.17
C PHE A 40 10.33 -2.99 4.63
N ARG A 41 10.55 -3.16 5.95
CA ARG A 41 11.73 -3.89 6.47
C ARG A 41 11.50 -5.39 6.33
N GLY A 42 12.00 -5.94 5.22
CA GLY A 42 11.92 -7.36 4.89
C GLY A 42 12.32 -8.29 6.04
N GLY A 43 11.32 -8.99 6.58
CA GLY A 43 11.48 -10.26 7.26
C GLY A 43 11.01 -11.39 6.35
N ILE A 44 11.49 -12.61 6.60
CA ILE A 44 11.28 -13.85 5.81
C ILE A 44 9.79 -14.29 5.75
N ASN A 45 8.87 -13.48 6.29
CA ASN A 45 7.46 -13.82 6.37
C ASN A 45 6.70 -13.40 5.11
N PRO A 46 5.79 -14.27 4.64
CA PRO A 46 4.96 -13.99 3.47
C PRO A 46 4.07 -12.76 3.72
N ALA A 47 4.08 -11.82 2.78
CA ALA A 47 3.16 -10.69 2.58
C ALA A 47 2.33 -10.33 3.82
N GLU A 48 2.88 -9.50 4.70
CA GLU A 48 2.15 -9.00 5.86
C GLU A 48 0.99 -8.10 5.38
N LEU A 49 -0.21 -8.39 5.88
CA LEU A 49 -1.42 -7.64 5.57
C LEU A 49 -1.62 -6.57 6.65
N HIS A 50 -1.67 -5.32 6.22
CA HIS A 50 -1.91 -4.16 7.06
C HIS A 50 -3.31 -3.64 6.81
N THR A 51 -4.01 -3.27 7.88
CA THR A 51 -5.30 -2.59 7.77
C THR A 51 -5.10 -1.11 8.01
N VAL A 52 -5.39 -0.30 7.01
CA VAL A 52 -5.23 1.15 7.06
C VAL A 52 -6.60 1.82 6.88
N PRO A 53 -7.19 2.37 7.95
CA PRO A 53 -8.41 3.16 7.84
C PRO A 53 -8.09 4.55 7.25
N PHE A 54 -8.89 5.01 6.29
CA PHE A 54 -8.85 6.37 5.79
C PHE A 54 -10.27 6.85 5.48
N GLU A 55 -10.70 7.92 6.15
CA GLU A 55 -12.09 8.40 6.13
C GLU A 55 -13.07 7.27 6.50
N ASP A 56 -14.05 6.97 5.64
CA ASP A 56 -15.06 5.93 5.84
C ASP A 56 -14.67 4.59 5.18
N VAL A 57 -13.45 4.47 4.65
CA VAL A 57 -12.96 3.28 3.93
C VAL A 57 -11.85 2.59 4.70
N CYS A 58 -11.89 1.26 4.75
CA CYS A 58 -10.89 0.44 5.42
C CYS A 58 -10.08 -0.34 4.38
N TYR A 59 -8.85 0.08 4.14
CA TYR A 59 -7.98 -0.55 3.15
C TYR A 59 -7.24 -1.73 3.77
N THR A 60 -7.26 -2.87 3.09
CA THR A 60 -6.38 -4.00 3.38
C THR A 60 -5.20 -3.95 2.41
N VAL A 61 -3.99 -3.86 2.95
CA VAL A 61 -2.79 -3.58 2.16
C VAL A 61 -1.74 -4.66 2.40
N GLY A 62 -1.37 -5.40 1.36
CA GLY A 62 -0.23 -6.32 1.38
C GLY A 62 1.04 -5.63 0.93
N VAL A 63 2.15 -5.87 1.64
CA VAL A 63 3.47 -5.35 1.25
C VAL A 63 4.41 -6.51 0.92
N ASP A 64 5.02 -6.46 -0.27
CA ASP A 64 6.09 -7.37 -0.69
C ASP A 64 7.24 -6.57 -1.32
N GLY A 65 8.25 -6.27 -0.51
CA GLY A 65 9.38 -5.44 -0.94
C GLY A 65 8.94 -4.03 -1.30
N ILE A 66 8.82 -3.73 -2.60
CA ILE A 66 8.34 -2.44 -3.12
C ILE A 66 6.95 -2.53 -3.77
N ASP A 67 6.39 -3.74 -3.87
CA ASP A 67 5.05 -3.98 -4.36
C ASP A 67 4.05 -3.77 -3.21
N VAL A 68 3.03 -2.95 -3.44
CA VAL A 68 2.00 -2.59 -2.47
C VAL A 68 0.65 -2.95 -3.06
N ILE A 69 0.02 -3.99 -2.54
CA ILE A 69 -1.27 -4.50 -3.01
C ILE A 69 -2.36 -3.90 -2.16
N VAL A 70 -3.23 -3.08 -2.74
CA VAL A 70 -4.33 -2.43 -2.02
C VAL A 70 -5.64 -3.12 -2.40
N VAL A 71 -6.40 -3.54 -1.38
CA VAL A 71 -7.73 -4.15 -1.53
C VAL A 71 -8.72 -3.37 -0.67
N ILE A 72 -9.82 -2.94 -1.29
CA ILE A 72 -10.92 -2.25 -0.60
C ILE A 72 -11.88 -3.31 -0.05
N ARG A 73 -12.34 -3.15 1.20
CA ARG A 73 -13.37 -3.98 1.81
C ARG A 73 -14.61 -3.18 2.16
#